data_AF-A0A3D5UAM3-F1
#
_entry.id   AF-A0A3D5UAM3-F1
#
_cell.length_a   1.000
_cell.length_b   1.000
_cell.length_c   1.000
_cell.angle_alpha   90.00
_cell.angle_beta   90.00
_cell.angle_gamma   90.00
#
_symmetry.space_group_name_H-M   'P 1'
#
loop_
_entity.id
_entity.type
_entity.pdbx_description
1 polymer ?
#
loop_
_entity_poly.entity_id
_entity_poly.type
_entity_poly.pdbx_seq_one_letter_code
_entity_poly.pdbx_strand_id
1 'polypeptide(L)'
;ALGLVTVHACTGDIDYYPLIKTEKGFSDELIPDWVDRVQPSYFVIPQLNWWGKYVRGFWNTLFGKRDMLSTTAGYNVIYSDDGRSYFYTGMSSVGADEGTVGFVLTNTRNKNTSLYLISGATEHAAMRSAEGKVQQFKYYATFPILVNLDNVPTYFMTLKDAAGLVKMYCFVSVSDFSLVGVGETVKSARESYQMNLATSGSADNALIQDSMSLLEGNIVRIATDVKDGRSYYHFSLDSRPGYIFVATSNLSSYLPLTGSGDKVRVQFIETEAKEININKFNNLSLSN
;
A
#
# COMPACT_ATOMS: atom_id res chain seq x y z
N ALA A 1 -27.95 4.79 6.98
CA ALA A 1 -28.80 5.44 7.98
C ALA A 1 -29.45 6.68 7.37
N LEU A 2 -30.62 7.09 7.88
CA LEU A 2 -31.30 8.34 7.52
C LEU A 2 -31.05 9.47 8.55
N GLY A 3 -30.39 9.14 9.65
CA GLY A 3 -30.00 10.05 10.73
C GLY A 3 -29.16 9.30 11.76
N LEU A 4 -28.61 10.05 12.71
CA LEU A 4 -27.86 9.56 13.86
C LEU A 4 -28.66 9.87 15.12
N VAL A 5 -28.71 8.92 16.05
CA VAL A 5 -29.20 9.15 17.41
C VAL A 5 -28.02 8.98 18.35
N THR A 6 -27.79 9.95 19.23
CA THR A 6 -26.78 9.83 20.30
C THR A 6 -27.49 9.81 21.65
N VAL A 7 -26.98 9.01 22.57
CA VAL A 7 -27.49 8.93 23.94
C VAL A 7 -26.39 9.34 24.89
N HIS A 8 -26.63 10.37 25.70
CA HIS A 8 -25.69 10.79 26.72
C HIS A 8 -25.63 9.74 27.83
N ALA A 9 -24.47 9.12 28.04
CA ALA A 9 -24.35 7.93 28.88
C ALA A 9 -24.71 8.16 30.36
N CYS A 10 -24.56 9.38 30.88
CA CYS A 10 -24.83 9.69 32.29
C CYS A 10 -26.26 10.16 32.55
N THR A 11 -26.87 10.91 31.63
CA THR A 11 -28.19 11.52 31.83
C THR A 11 -29.30 10.76 31.10
N GLY A 12 -28.94 9.99 30.06
CA GLY A 12 -29.89 9.35 29.16
C GLY A 12 -30.50 10.29 28.12
N ASP A 13 -30.02 11.54 28.03
CA ASP A 13 -30.51 12.51 27.03
C ASP A 13 -30.26 11.99 25.61
N ILE A 14 -31.27 12.15 24.75
CA ILE A 14 -31.25 11.63 23.38
C ILE A 14 -31.27 12.80 22.42
N ASP A 15 -30.22 12.91 21.60
CA ASP A 15 -30.16 13.86 20.48
C ASP A 15 -30.32 13.13 19.15
N TYR A 16 -31.02 13.76 18.22
CA TYR A 16 -31.22 13.25 16.87
C TYR A 16 -30.66 14.21 15.82
N TYR A 17 -29.82 13.69 14.95
CA TYR A 17 -29.18 14.41 13.86
C TYR A 17 -29.63 13.81 12.51
N PRO A 18 -30.52 14.48 11.76
CA PRO A 18 -30.98 13.97 10.48
C PRO A 18 -29.89 14.08 9.41
N LEU A 19 -29.84 13.08 8.52
CA LEU A 19 -29.01 13.13 7.31
C LEU A 19 -29.85 13.64 6.14
N ILE A 20 -29.48 14.80 5.60
CA ILE A 20 -30.19 15.40 4.46
C ILE A 20 -29.63 14.79 3.17
N LYS A 21 -30.48 14.18 2.34
CA LYS A 21 -30.03 13.59 1.07
C LYS A 21 -29.54 14.69 0.11
N THR A 22 -28.38 14.46 -0.50
CA THR A 22 -27.79 15.30 -1.54
C THR A 22 -27.63 14.51 -2.85
N GLU A 23 -27.17 15.16 -3.92
CA GLU A 23 -26.89 14.49 -5.20
C GLU A 23 -25.80 13.40 -5.05
N LYS A 24 -24.79 13.66 -4.21
CA LYS A 24 -23.62 12.78 -4.03
C LYS A 24 -23.72 11.84 -2.82
N GLY A 25 -24.79 11.91 -2.03
CA GLY A 25 -24.94 11.12 -0.81
C GLY A 25 -25.85 11.79 0.20
N PHE A 26 -25.26 12.21 1.33
CA PHE A 26 -25.94 12.93 2.39
C PHE A 26 -25.13 14.18 2.82
N SER A 27 -25.77 15.16 3.44
CA SER A 27 -25.07 16.23 4.18
C SER A 27 -24.81 15.76 5.60
N ASP A 28 -23.57 15.92 6.06
CA ASP A 28 -23.12 15.61 7.42
C ASP A 28 -22.90 16.87 8.28
N GLU A 29 -23.36 18.05 7.84
CA GLU A 29 -23.18 19.34 8.53
C GLU A 29 -23.77 19.38 9.95
N LEU A 30 -24.87 18.66 10.18
CA LEU A 30 -25.51 18.58 11.49
C LEU A 30 -24.86 17.54 12.41
N ILE A 31 -23.96 16.71 11.91
CA ILE A 31 -23.39 15.61 12.68
C ILE A 31 -22.22 16.16 13.51
N PRO A 32 -22.19 15.92 14.83
CA PRO A 32 -21.08 16.36 15.67
C PRO A 32 -19.72 15.82 15.21
N ASP A 33 -18.68 16.65 15.31
CA ASP A 33 -17.33 16.32 14.81
C ASP A 33 -16.70 15.10 15.50
N TRP A 34 -17.07 14.82 16.75
CA TRP A 34 -16.60 13.65 17.48
C TRP A 34 -17.18 12.32 16.95
N VAL A 35 -18.17 12.37 16.05
CA VAL A 35 -18.79 11.18 15.46
C VAL A 35 -18.07 10.79 14.17
N ASP A 36 -17.26 9.74 14.25
CA ASP A 36 -16.51 9.23 13.10
C ASP A 36 -17.37 8.46 12.10
N ARG A 37 -18.41 7.73 12.56
CA ARG A 37 -19.13 6.75 11.75
C ARG A 37 -20.63 6.84 11.94
N VAL A 38 -21.36 6.99 10.84
CA VAL A 38 -22.85 7.10 10.84
C VAL A 38 -23.49 6.02 9.95
N GLN A 39 -22.81 5.67 8.86
CA GLN A 39 -23.26 4.69 7.90
C GLN A 39 -22.73 3.31 8.30
N PRO A 40 -23.61 2.34 8.56
CA PRO A 40 -23.17 1.00 8.89
C PRO A 40 -22.61 0.26 7.68
N SER A 41 -21.52 -0.48 7.86
CA SER A 41 -20.88 -1.28 6.80
C SER A 41 -21.81 -2.37 6.25
N TYR A 42 -22.62 -3.00 7.10
CA TYR A 42 -23.61 -4.00 6.68
C TYR A 42 -24.67 -3.43 5.73
N PHE A 43 -24.78 -2.11 5.60
CA PHE A 43 -25.65 -1.45 4.64
C PHE A 43 -24.86 -0.96 3.41
N VAL A 44 -23.68 -0.38 3.63
CA VAL A 44 -22.84 0.17 2.55
C VAL A 44 -22.31 -0.93 1.62
N ILE A 45 -21.78 -2.03 2.16
CA ILE A 45 -21.15 -3.08 1.36
C ILE A 45 -22.16 -3.78 0.41
N PRO A 46 -23.38 -4.15 0.85
CA PRO A 46 -24.40 -4.65 -0.08
C PRO A 46 -24.81 -3.64 -1.15
N GLN A 47 -24.87 -2.34 -0.81
CA GLN A 47 -25.19 -1.29 -1.79
C GLN A 47 -24.12 -1.17 -2.88
N LEU A 48 -22.84 -1.29 -2.53
CA LEU A 48 -21.75 -1.33 -3.51
C LEU A 48 -21.88 -2.55 -4.43
N ASN A 49 -22.23 -3.72 -3.89
CA ASN A 49 -22.48 -4.91 -4.69
C ASN A 49 -23.67 -4.75 -5.64
N TRP A 50 -24.77 -4.14 -5.18
CA TRP A 50 -25.91 -3.85 -6.05
C TRP A 50 -25.54 -2.87 -7.15
N TRP A 51 -24.83 -1.80 -6.81
CA TRP A 51 -24.33 -0.85 -7.80
C TRP A 51 -23.46 -1.54 -8.87
N GLY A 52 -22.49 -2.36 -8.45
CA GLY A 52 -21.61 -3.09 -9.37
C GLY A 52 -22.36 -4.12 -10.22
N LYS A 53 -23.33 -4.82 -9.65
CA LYS A 53 -24.19 -5.79 -10.36
C LYS A 53 -25.04 -5.11 -11.43
N TYR A 54 -25.59 -3.94 -11.13
CA TYR A 54 -26.56 -3.24 -11.98
C TYR A 54 -25.96 -2.07 -12.78
N VAL A 55 -24.63 -1.98 -12.92
CA VAL A 55 -23.96 -0.85 -13.59
C VAL A 55 -24.45 -0.59 -15.01
N ARG A 56 -24.89 -1.62 -15.75
CA ARG A 56 -25.52 -1.52 -17.08
C ARG A 56 -27.02 -1.87 -17.07
N GLY A 57 -27.68 -1.69 -15.94
CA GLY A 57 -29.10 -1.96 -15.74
C GLY A 57 -29.45 -3.44 -15.53
N PHE A 58 -30.72 -3.70 -15.25
CA PHE A 58 -31.24 -5.02 -14.89
C PHE A 58 -31.00 -6.08 -15.98
N TRP A 59 -31.28 -5.75 -17.25
CA TRP A 59 -31.15 -6.69 -18.37
C TRP A 59 -29.72 -7.16 -18.62
N ASN A 60 -28.73 -6.32 -18.30
CA ASN A 60 -27.34 -6.73 -18.36
C ASN A 60 -27.05 -7.89 -17.40
N THR A 61 -27.70 -7.97 -16.24
CA THR A 61 -27.48 -9.07 -15.29
C THR A 61 -27.95 -10.44 -15.79
N LEU A 62 -28.96 -10.45 -16.68
CA LEU A 62 -29.55 -11.69 -17.21
C LEU A 62 -28.88 -12.12 -18.51
N PHE A 63 -28.62 -11.18 -19.43
CA PHE A 63 -28.23 -11.51 -20.80
C PHE A 63 -26.81 -11.07 -21.17
N GLY A 64 -26.38 -9.88 -20.73
CA GLY A 64 -25.12 -9.29 -21.17
C GLY A 64 -23.90 -9.72 -20.34
N LYS A 65 -24.07 -9.74 -19.02
CA LYS A 65 -23.04 -9.93 -17.99
C LYS A 65 -21.77 -9.10 -18.21
N ARG A 66 -21.90 -7.92 -18.81
CA ARG A 66 -20.76 -7.04 -19.15
C ARG A 66 -20.46 -6.07 -18.02
N ASP A 67 -19.18 -5.89 -17.73
CA ASP A 67 -18.63 -4.94 -16.73
C ASP A 67 -19.26 -5.05 -15.34
N MET A 68 -19.80 -6.21 -14.99
CA MET A 68 -20.38 -6.42 -13.67
C MET A 68 -19.27 -6.48 -12.63
N LEU A 69 -19.40 -5.66 -11.59
CA LEU A 69 -18.46 -5.60 -10.48
C LEU A 69 -19.09 -6.16 -9.20
N SER A 70 -18.26 -6.69 -8.33
CA SER A 70 -18.59 -7.14 -6.97
C SER A 70 -17.52 -6.64 -6.02
N THR A 71 -17.88 -6.38 -4.77
CA THR A 71 -16.88 -6.12 -3.74
C THR A 71 -16.07 -7.40 -3.50
N THR A 72 -14.78 -7.26 -3.20
CA THR A 72 -14.00 -8.36 -2.62
C THR A 72 -14.53 -8.68 -1.22
N ALA A 73 -14.22 -9.88 -0.70
CA ALA A 73 -14.64 -10.25 0.64
C ALA A 73 -13.79 -9.52 1.68
N GLY A 74 -14.44 -8.94 2.69
CA GLY A 74 -13.78 -8.13 3.71
C GLY A 74 -13.76 -6.63 3.38
N TYR A 75 -13.48 -5.83 4.40
CA TYR A 75 -13.32 -4.38 4.28
C TYR A 75 -12.47 -3.88 5.46
N ASN A 76 -11.92 -2.69 5.32
CA ASN A 76 -11.27 -1.99 6.42
C ASN A 76 -11.86 -0.58 6.60
N VAL A 77 -11.57 0.05 7.73
CA VAL A 77 -11.85 1.48 7.94
C VAL A 77 -10.51 2.19 7.96
N ILE A 78 -10.30 3.09 7.00
CA ILE A 78 -9.09 3.91 6.90
C ILE A 78 -9.42 5.38 7.12
N TYR A 79 -8.40 6.15 7.50
CA TYR A 79 -8.51 7.60 7.62
C TYR A 79 -7.74 8.25 6.49
N SER A 80 -8.35 9.23 5.83
CA SER A 80 -7.67 10.04 4.81
C SER A 80 -7.02 11.28 5.44
N ASP A 81 -6.23 11.98 4.62
CA ASP A 81 -5.67 13.31 4.88
C ASP A 81 -6.68 14.37 5.35
N ASP A 82 -7.94 14.25 4.95
CA ASP A 82 -9.06 15.10 5.41
C ASP A 82 -9.51 14.82 6.86
N GLY A 83 -8.87 13.87 7.56
CA GLY A 83 -9.20 13.46 8.92
C GLY A 83 -10.50 12.66 9.05
N ARG A 84 -11.12 12.27 7.93
CA ARG A 84 -12.39 11.52 7.92
C ARG A 84 -12.14 10.03 7.75
N SER A 85 -13.09 9.23 8.23
CA SER A 85 -13.05 7.78 8.08
C SER A 85 -13.79 7.30 6.81
N TYR A 86 -13.22 6.28 6.19
CA TYR A 86 -13.69 5.69 4.93
C TYR A 86 -13.74 4.17 5.04
N PHE A 87 -14.80 3.56 4.51
CA PHE A 87 -14.80 2.14 4.21
C PHE A 87 -13.92 1.89 2.98
N TYR A 88 -12.85 1.12 3.17
CA TYR A 88 -12.00 0.60 2.13
C TYR A 88 -12.45 -0.83 1.78
N THR A 89 -12.76 -1.07 0.51
CA THR A 89 -13.05 -2.41 -0.01
C THR A 89 -12.56 -2.54 -1.44
N GLY A 90 -12.02 -3.68 -1.81
CA GLY A 90 -11.69 -3.99 -3.20
C GLY A 90 -12.94 -4.20 -4.05
N MET A 91 -12.79 -4.04 -5.36
CA MET A 91 -13.79 -4.33 -6.38
C MET A 91 -13.18 -5.26 -7.42
N SER A 92 -13.84 -6.38 -7.69
CA SER A 92 -13.45 -7.34 -8.74
C SER A 92 -14.56 -7.52 -9.77
N SER A 93 -14.20 -8.01 -10.95
CA SER A 93 -15.16 -8.44 -11.96
C SER A 93 -15.88 -9.70 -11.49
N VAL A 94 -17.20 -9.77 -11.71
CA VAL A 94 -17.98 -10.97 -11.40
C VAL A 94 -17.48 -12.15 -12.24
N GLY A 95 -16.95 -13.18 -11.58
CA GLY A 95 -16.44 -14.39 -12.23
C GLY A 95 -14.93 -14.42 -12.51
N ALA A 96 -14.16 -13.41 -12.07
CA ALA A 96 -12.70 -13.47 -12.05
C ALA A 96 -12.21 -14.01 -10.70
N ASP A 97 -11.38 -15.04 -10.71
CA ASP A 97 -11.01 -15.72 -9.46
C ASP A 97 -10.01 -14.93 -8.58
N GLU A 98 -9.17 -14.05 -9.14
CA GLU A 98 -8.13 -13.36 -8.35
C GLU A 98 -7.73 -11.95 -8.85
N GLY A 99 -8.42 -11.41 -9.86
CA GLY A 99 -8.14 -10.09 -10.43
C GLY A 99 -8.96 -8.97 -9.81
N THR A 100 -8.30 -7.92 -9.31
CA THR A 100 -8.96 -6.69 -8.87
C THR A 100 -9.10 -5.72 -10.05
N VAL A 101 -10.25 -5.04 -10.11
CA VAL A 101 -10.52 -3.91 -11.01
C VAL A 101 -10.10 -2.61 -10.32
N GLY A 102 -10.08 -2.59 -8.98
CA GLY A 102 -9.75 -1.43 -8.20
C GLY A 102 -10.24 -1.54 -6.77
N PHE A 103 -10.34 -0.40 -6.10
CA PHE A 103 -10.88 -0.31 -4.75
C PHE A 103 -11.80 0.90 -4.63
N VAL A 104 -12.66 0.85 -3.62
CA VAL A 104 -13.62 1.90 -3.33
C VAL A 104 -13.36 2.45 -1.94
N LEU A 105 -13.38 3.78 -1.85
CA LEU A 105 -13.45 4.51 -0.59
C LEU A 105 -14.85 5.09 -0.45
N THR A 106 -15.59 4.64 0.56
CA THR A 106 -16.91 5.20 0.91
C THR A 106 -16.84 5.92 2.24
N ASN A 107 -17.07 7.23 2.24
CA ASN A 107 -17.10 8.02 3.46
C ASN A 107 -18.15 7.48 4.44
N THR A 108 -17.74 7.21 5.67
CA THR A 108 -18.58 6.54 6.68
C THR A 108 -19.65 7.46 7.26
N ARG A 109 -19.60 8.77 7.05
CA ARG A 109 -20.62 9.74 7.50
C ARG A 109 -21.67 9.98 6.41
N ASN A 110 -21.22 10.37 5.22
CA ASN A 110 -22.11 10.89 4.17
C ASN A 110 -22.28 9.97 2.94
N LYS A 111 -21.61 8.82 2.88
CA LYS A 111 -21.59 7.89 1.73
C LYS A 111 -21.01 8.44 0.43
N ASN A 112 -20.35 9.59 0.44
CA ASN A 112 -19.60 10.00 -0.75
C ASN A 112 -18.58 8.91 -1.08
N THR A 113 -18.60 8.44 -2.33
CA THR A 113 -17.94 7.20 -2.74
C THR A 113 -17.04 7.49 -3.94
N SER A 114 -15.79 7.05 -3.87
CA SER A 114 -14.81 7.18 -4.94
C SER A 114 -14.29 5.79 -5.33
N LEU A 115 -14.29 5.50 -6.63
CA LEU A 115 -13.71 4.30 -7.22
C LEU A 115 -12.35 4.64 -7.82
N TYR A 116 -11.34 3.88 -7.40
CA TYR A 116 -9.97 3.97 -7.92
C TYR A 116 -9.68 2.71 -8.71
N LEU A 117 -9.42 2.87 -10.01
CA LEU A 117 -9.14 1.75 -10.90
C LEU A 117 -7.67 1.38 -10.82
N ILE A 118 -7.40 0.16 -10.37
CA ILE A 118 -6.06 -0.41 -10.30
C ILE A 118 -6.20 -1.87 -10.68
N SER A 119 -5.49 -2.28 -11.72
CA SER A 119 -5.43 -3.68 -12.14
C SER A 119 -4.36 -4.42 -11.36
N GLY A 120 -4.68 -5.64 -10.93
CA GLY A 120 -3.73 -6.47 -10.22
C GLY A 120 -4.41 -7.55 -9.39
N ALA A 121 -3.75 -7.95 -8.31
CA ALA A 121 -4.21 -8.96 -7.38
C ALA A 121 -5.28 -8.40 -6.43
N THR A 122 -6.22 -9.26 -6.04
CA THR A 122 -7.15 -8.99 -4.93
C THR A 122 -6.44 -8.99 -3.58
N GLU A 123 -7.08 -8.39 -2.57
CA GLU A 123 -6.58 -8.39 -1.20
C GLU A 123 -6.32 -9.80 -0.66
N HIS A 124 -7.20 -10.76 -0.97
CA HIS A 124 -7.03 -12.15 -0.54
C HIS A 124 -5.86 -12.86 -1.22
N ALA A 125 -5.62 -12.59 -2.51
CA ALA A 125 -4.44 -13.12 -3.18
C ALA A 125 -3.16 -12.57 -2.54
N ALA A 126 -3.13 -11.28 -2.20
CA ALA A 126 -2.01 -10.67 -1.47
C ALA A 126 -1.83 -11.27 -0.07
N MET A 127 -2.91 -11.51 0.68
CA MET A 127 -2.87 -12.19 1.97
C MET A 127 -2.28 -13.60 1.86
N ARG A 128 -2.75 -14.40 0.89
CA ARG A 128 -2.21 -15.75 0.65
C ARG A 128 -0.72 -15.73 0.31
N SER A 129 -0.30 -14.75 -0.50
CA SER A 129 1.12 -14.61 -0.85
C SER A 129 1.97 -14.26 0.37
N ALA A 130 1.50 -13.33 1.20
CA ALA A 130 2.15 -12.97 2.45
C ALA A 130 2.27 -14.16 3.40
N GLU A 131 1.19 -14.91 3.61
CA GLU A 131 1.17 -16.12 4.45
C GLU A 131 2.09 -17.21 3.90
N GLY A 132 2.12 -17.41 2.58
CA GLY A 132 3.03 -18.34 1.91
C GLY A 132 4.50 -18.01 2.16
N LYS A 133 4.86 -16.71 2.23
CA LYS A 133 6.23 -16.26 2.49
C LYS A 133 6.71 -16.57 3.91
N VAL A 134 5.80 -16.68 4.87
CA VAL A 134 6.07 -16.95 6.29
C VAL A 134 5.43 -18.26 6.77
N GLN A 135 5.21 -19.21 5.86
CA GLN A 135 4.45 -20.43 6.13
C GLN A 135 4.98 -21.23 7.33
N GLN A 136 6.30 -21.21 7.55
CA GLN A 136 6.98 -21.87 8.67
C GLN A 136 6.50 -21.39 10.05
N PHE A 137 6.09 -20.12 10.15
CA PHE A 137 5.62 -19.52 11.41
C PHE A 137 4.12 -19.73 11.64
N LYS A 138 3.38 -20.19 10.61
CA LYS A 138 1.91 -20.32 10.64
C LYS A 138 1.21 -19.02 11.05
N TYR A 139 1.76 -17.89 10.62
CA TYR A 139 1.11 -16.60 10.80
C TYR A 139 -0.02 -16.43 9.79
N TYR A 140 -1.04 -15.68 10.17
CA TYR A 140 -2.13 -15.29 9.27
C TYR A 140 -2.09 -13.79 9.00
N ALA A 141 -2.49 -13.40 7.79
CA ALA A 141 -2.50 -12.01 7.35
C ALA A 141 -3.79 -11.30 7.77
N THR A 142 -3.67 -10.04 8.14
CA THR A 142 -4.82 -9.14 8.27
C THR A 142 -5.28 -8.66 6.90
N PHE A 143 -6.54 -8.24 6.80
CA PHE A 143 -7.04 -7.58 5.59
C PHE A 143 -6.13 -6.37 5.24
N PRO A 144 -5.54 -6.34 4.05
CA PRO A 144 -4.57 -5.32 3.68
C PRO A 144 -5.22 -3.96 3.47
N ILE A 145 -4.40 -2.93 3.55
CA ILE A 145 -4.71 -1.59 3.03
C ILE A 145 -3.82 -1.32 1.83
N LEU A 146 -4.34 -0.57 0.86
CA LEU A 146 -3.55 -0.13 -0.27
C LEU A 146 -2.76 1.13 0.09
N VAL A 147 -1.46 1.11 -0.19
CA VAL A 147 -0.57 2.26 -0.04
C VAL A 147 0.17 2.50 -1.35
N ASN A 148 0.55 3.77 -1.58
CA ASN A 148 1.52 4.10 -2.62
C ASN A 148 2.92 4.01 -2.01
N LEU A 149 3.73 3.08 -2.51
CA LEU A 149 5.15 3.00 -2.18
C LEU A 149 5.96 3.32 -3.43
N ASP A 150 6.57 4.50 -3.46
CA ASP A 150 7.42 4.95 -4.57
C ASP A 150 6.73 4.88 -5.96
N ASN A 151 5.48 5.36 -6.04
CA ASN A 151 4.59 5.28 -7.21
C ASN A 151 4.15 3.87 -7.62
N VAL A 152 4.41 2.87 -6.78
CA VAL A 152 3.93 1.50 -6.97
C VAL A 152 2.78 1.21 -6.01
N PRO A 153 1.58 0.90 -6.53
CA PRO A 153 0.47 0.42 -5.71
C PRO A 153 0.87 -0.86 -4.97
N THR A 154 0.87 -0.80 -3.65
CA THR A 154 1.38 -1.86 -2.79
C THR A 154 0.39 -2.14 -1.67
N TYR A 155 0.07 -3.41 -1.42
CA TYR A 155 -0.69 -3.81 -0.25
C TYR A 155 0.20 -3.84 0.97
N PHE A 156 -0.23 -3.18 2.04
CA PHE A 156 0.37 -3.28 3.36
C PHE A 156 -0.54 -4.10 4.28
N MET A 157 0.04 -5.06 5.00
CA MET A 157 -0.67 -5.87 5.97
C MET A 157 0.22 -6.28 7.15
N THR A 158 -0.44 -6.63 8.26
CA THR A 158 0.22 -7.22 9.42
C THR A 158 0.05 -8.73 9.42
N LEU A 159 1.08 -9.44 9.88
CA LEU A 159 1.09 -10.88 10.07
C LEU A 159 1.02 -11.18 11.56
N LYS A 160 0.05 -12.00 11.94
CA LYS A 160 -0.27 -12.31 13.34
C LYS A 160 -0.05 -13.78 13.66
N ASP A 161 0.37 -14.05 14.89
CA ASP A 161 0.39 -15.41 15.43
C ASP A 161 -1.02 -15.88 15.81
N ALA A 162 -1.14 -17.15 16.20
CA ALA A 162 -2.42 -17.74 16.62
C ALA A 162 -3.05 -17.06 17.86
N ALA A 163 -2.29 -16.28 18.63
CA ALA A 163 -2.79 -15.48 19.75
C ALA A 163 -3.29 -14.09 19.31
N GLY A 164 -3.17 -13.76 18.02
CA GLY A 164 -3.60 -12.48 17.45
C GLY A 164 -2.59 -11.34 17.63
N LEU A 165 -1.37 -11.64 18.10
CA LEU A 165 -0.32 -10.65 18.28
C LEU A 165 0.38 -10.39 16.95
N VAL A 166 0.61 -9.11 16.63
CA VAL A 166 1.40 -8.72 15.46
C VAL A 166 2.85 -9.15 15.67
N LYS A 167 3.38 -9.91 14.71
CA LYS A 167 4.77 -10.38 14.73
C LYS A 167 5.59 -9.82 13.59
N MET A 168 4.98 -9.63 12.42
CA MET A 168 5.65 -9.12 11.24
C MET A 168 4.74 -8.19 10.44
N TYR A 169 5.37 -7.40 9.59
CA TYR A 169 4.75 -6.53 8.61
C TYR A 169 5.08 -7.03 7.21
N CYS A 170 4.17 -6.83 6.29
CA CYS A 170 4.29 -7.32 4.93
C CYS A 170 3.85 -6.28 3.92
N PHE A 171 4.61 -6.15 2.85
CA PHE A 171 4.29 -5.41 1.64
C PHE A 171 4.20 -6.38 0.47
N VAL A 172 3.14 -6.28 -0.32
CA VAL A 172 2.91 -7.12 -1.52
C VAL A 172 2.55 -6.23 -2.68
N SER A 173 3.21 -6.41 -3.83
CA SER A 173 2.86 -5.63 -5.03
C SER A 173 1.45 -6.00 -5.48
N VAL A 174 0.69 -4.98 -5.87
CA VAL A 174 -0.65 -5.20 -6.44
C VAL A 174 -0.53 -5.77 -7.85
N SER A 175 0.45 -5.34 -8.65
CA SER A 175 0.61 -5.81 -10.02
C SER A 175 1.23 -7.22 -10.08
N ASP A 176 2.11 -7.55 -9.13
CA ASP A 176 2.82 -8.83 -9.03
C ASP A 176 2.77 -9.37 -7.60
N PHE A 177 1.74 -10.17 -7.30
CA PHE A 177 1.55 -10.71 -5.95
C PHE A 177 2.67 -11.66 -5.51
N SER A 178 3.55 -12.13 -6.41
CA SER A 178 4.72 -12.92 -6.02
C SER A 178 5.80 -12.07 -5.34
N LEU A 179 5.73 -10.75 -5.54
CA LEU A 179 6.66 -9.78 -4.99
C LEU A 179 6.24 -9.38 -3.58
N VAL A 180 6.88 -10.02 -2.61
CA VAL A 180 6.55 -9.91 -1.18
C VAL A 180 7.78 -9.48 -0.39
N GLY A 181 7.66 -8.42 0.40
CA GLY A 181 8.67 -8.02 1.39
C GLY A 181 8.12 -8.16 2.81
N VAL A 182 8.88 -8.79 3.70
CA VAL A 182 8.45 -9.09 5.07
C VAL A 182 9.54 -8.68 6.06
N GLY A 183 9.15 -8.25 7.24
CA GLY A 183 10.09 -7.92 8.32
C GLY A 183 9.38 -7.74 9.66
N GLU A 184 10.15 -7.81 10.75
CA GLU A 184 9.63 -7.64 12.13
C GLU A 184 9.22 -6.20 12.42
N THR A 185 9.80 -5.24 11.69
CA THR A 185 9.44 -3.81 11.75
C THR A 185 8.94 -3.33 10.39
N VAL A 186 8.11 -2.29 10.38
CA VAL A 186 7.64 -1.64 9.13
C VAL A 186 8.82 -1.21 8.25
N LYS A 187 9.88 -0.64 8.85
CA LYS A 187 11.11 -0.23 8.14
C LYS A 187 11.76 -1.43 7.46
N SER A 188 12.00 -2.52 8.19
CA SER A 188 12.63 -3.73 7.64
C SER A 188 11.79 -4.41 6.55
N ALA A 189 10.46 -4.43 6.69
CA ALA A 189 9.57 -4.98 5.68
C ALA A 189 9.59 -4.14 4.39
N ARG A 190 9.61 -2.81 4.53
CA ARG A 190 9.71 -1.87 3.41
C ARG A 190 11.03 -2.02 2.67
N GLU A 191 12.15 -2.10 3.39
CA GLU A 191 13.47 -2.32 2.80
C GLU A 191 13.55 -3.67 2.08
N SER A 192 13.02 -4.74 2.69
CA SER A 192 12.92 -6.05 2.04
C SER A 192 12.10 -5.99 0.76
N TYR A 193 11.00 -5.24 0.76
CA TYR A 193 10.14 -5.07 -0.42
C TYR A 193 10.84 -4.29 -1.53
N GLN A 194 11.42 -3.12 -1.21
CA GLN A 194 12.17 -2.30 -2.16
C GLN A 194 13.33 -3.05 -2.79
N MET A 195 14.01 -3.90 -2.01
CA MET A 195 15.09 -4.75 -2.52
C MET A 195 14.57 -5.81 -3.49
N ASN A 196 13.50 -6.52 -3.11
CA ASN A 196 12.88 -7.52 -3.98
C ASN A 196 12.37 -6.89 -5.28
N LEU A 197 11.84 -5.68 -5.17
CA LEU A 197 11.42 -4.84 -6.28
C LEU A 197 12.60 -4.54 -7.19
N ALA A 198 13.67 -3.91 -6.70
CA ALA A 198 14.84 -3.59 -7.53
C ALA A 198 15.48 -4.80 -8.23
N THR A 199 15.37 -6.00 -7.65
CA THR A 199 15.87 -7.24 -8.26
C THR A 199 14.88 -7.94 -9.19
N SER A 200 13.60 -7.59 -9.16
CA SER A 200 12.62 -8.20 -10.04
C SER A 200 12.75 -7.66 -11.48
N GLY A 201 12.27 -8.40 -12.47
CA GLY A 201 12.11 -7.90 -13.83
C GLY A 201 10.73 -7.26 -14.08
N SER A 202 9.96 -7.03 -13.01
CA SER A 202 8.53 -6.73 -13.08
C SER A 202 8.26 -5.34 -13.64
N ALA A 203 7.07 -5.14 -14.21
CA ALA A 203 6.61 -3.86 -14.76
C ALA A 203 6.66 -2.70 -13.74
N ASP A 204 6.55 -3.00 -12.45
CA ASP A 204 6.73 -2.03 -11.37
C ASP A 204 8.12 -1.40 -11.37
N ASN A 205 9.17 -2.14 -11.74
CA ASN A 205 10.50 -1.54 -11.88
C ASN A 205 10.57 -0.53 -13.00
N ALA A 206 9.78 -0.70 -14.08
CA ALA A 206 9.74 0.28 -15.15
C ALA A 206 9.11 1.60 -14.67
N LEU A 207 8.04 1.52 -13.86
CA LEU A 207 7.40 2.69 -13.24
C LEU A 207 8.35 3.42 -12.28
N ILE A 208 9.12 2.67 -11.49
CA ILE A 208 10.10 3.28 -10.60
C ILE A 208 11.26 3.85 -11.40
N GLN A 209 11.77 3.14 -12.42
CA GLN A 209 12.92 3.58 -13.21
C GLN A 209 12.65 4.89 -13.97
N ASP A 210 11.40 5.16 -14.36
CA ASP A 210 10.99 6.44 -14.96
C ASP A 210 10.92 7.60 -13.94
N SER A 211 10.76 7.28 -12.65
CA SER A 211 10.77 8.25 -11.53
C SER A 211 12.10 8.32 -10.77
N MET A 212 13.11 7.53 -11.18
CA MET A 212 14.42 7.53 -10.54
C MET A 212 15.27 8.71 -10.99
N SER A 213 15.90 9.35 -10.03
CA SER A 213 16.94 10.34 -10.27
C SER A 213 18.29 9.66 -10.52
N LEU A 214 19.03 10.19 -11.48
CA LEU A 214 20.40 9.81 -11.77
C LEU A 214 21.36 10.82 -11.13
N LEU A 215 22.33 10.33 -10.36
CA LEU A 215 23.38 11.17 -9.77
C LEU A 215 24.75 10.56 -10.02
N GLU A 216 25.68 11.40 -10.49
CA GLU A 216 27.10 11.09 -10.50
C GLU A 216 27.82 11.88 -9.41
N GLY A 217 28.83 11.28 -8.82
CA GLY A 217 29.66 11.95 -7.81
C GLY A 217 30.86 11.08 -7.43
N ASN A 218 31.78 11.67 -6.68
CA ASN A 218 32.89 10.94 -6.08
C ASN A 218 32.52 10.52 -4.66
N ILE A 219 32.93 9.31 -4.28
CA ILE A 219 32.72 8.82 -2.91
C ILE A 219 33.64 9.57 -1.95
N VAL A 220 33.03 10.27 -1.00
CA VAL A 220 33.74 10.95 0.09
C VAL A 220 34.06 9.98 1.22
N ARG A 221 33.15 9.04 1.49
CA ARG A 221 33.30 8.01 2.52
C ARG A 221 32.41 6.83 2.20
N ILE A 222 32.87 5.63 2.49
CA ILE A 222 32.11 4.38 2.41
C ILE A 222 32.40 3.54 3.66
N ALA A 223 31.39 2.86 4.17
CA ALA A 223 31.48 1.94 5.29
C ALA A 223 30.50 0.78 5.09
N THR A 224 30.80 -0.37 5.69
CA THR A 224 29.93 -1.55 5.64
C THR A 224 29.37 -1.83 7.02
N ASP A 225 28.10 -2.20 7.07
CA ASP A 225 27.38 -2.67 8.26
C ASP A 225 26.77 -4.05 7.96
N VAL A 226 26.79 -4.96 8.92
CA VAL A 226 26.21 -6.30 8.76
C VAL A 226 25.01 -6.43 9.67
N LYS A 227 23.82 -6.49 9.06
CA LYS A 227 22.54 -6.68 9.76
C LYS A 227 21.84 -7.91 9.20
N ASP A 228 21.36 -8.77 10.09
CA ASP A 228 20.61 -9.99 9.75
C ASP A 228 21.32 -10.89 8.71
N GLY A 229 22.65 -11.01 8.83
CA GLY A 229 23.48 -11.80 7.90
C GLY A 229 23.66 -11.18 6.51
N ARG A 230 23.24 -9.92 6.31
CA ARG A 230 23.38 -9.17 5.06
C ARG A 230 24.34 -8.01 5.23
N SER A 231 25.18 -7.78 4.21
CA SER A 231 26.10 -6.64 4.17
C SER A 231 25.45 -5.44 3.50
N TYR A 232 25.36 -4.34 4.24
CA TYR A 232 24.90 -3.03 3.81
C TYR A 232 26.09 -2.09 3.65
N TYR A 233 26.19 -1.41 2.52
CA TYR A 233 27.20 -0.42 2.20
C TYR A 233 26.57 0.95 2.31
N HIS A 234 27.09 1.76 3.23
CA HIS A 234 26.70 3.15 3.46
C HIS A 234 27.79 4.06 2.89
N PHE A 235 27.43 5.00 2.02
CA PHE A 235 28.40 5.93 1.45
C PHE A 235 27.83 7.32 1.22
N SER A 236 28.70 8.31 1.10
CA SER A 236 28.34 9.72 0.83
C SER A 236 29.04 10.22 -0.43
N LEU A 237 28.35 11.06 -1.21
CA LEU A 237 28.86 11.67 -2.44
C LEU A 237 29.15 13.16 -2.26
N ASP A 238 30.18 13.65 -2.94
CA ASP A 238 30.53 15.08 -2.98
C ASP A 238 29.48 15.93 -3.69
N SER A 239 28.82 15.37 -4.70
CA SER A 239 27.79 16.02 -5.50
C SER A 239 26.47 16.22 -4.76
N ARG A 240 26.25 15.52 -3.64
CA ARG A 240 25.07 15.69 -2.77
C ARG A 240 25.47 15.56 -1.30
N PRO A 241 26.14 16.57 -0.71
CA PRO A 241 26.60 16.54 0.67
C PRO A 241 25.43 16.42 1.66
N GLY A 242 25.66 15.74 2.79
CA GLY A 242 24.68 15.61 3.87
C GLY A 242 23.67 14.46 3.73
N TYR A 243 23.74 13.69 2.64
CA TYR A 243 22.95 12.48 2.40
C TYR A 243 23.83 11.22 2.52
N ILE A 244 23.23 10.13 2.98
CA ILE A 244 23.84 8.80 3.09
C ILE A 244 23.11 7.88 2.13
N PHE A 245 23.84 7.32 1.18
CA PHE A 245 23.35 6.32 0.24
C PHE A 245 23.59 4.93 0.79
N VAL A 246 22.60 4.04 0.63
CA VAL A 246 22.63 2.68 1.18
C VAL A 246 22.33 1.66 0.10
N ALA A 247 23.18 0.65 -0.02
CA ALA A 247 22.96 -0.51 -0.89
C ALA A 247 23.42 -1.80 -0.25
N THR A 248 22.99 -2.93 -0.79
CA THR A 248 23.52 -4.25 -0.44
C THR A 248 24.46 -4.76 -1.51
N SER A 249 25.34 -5.71 -1.17
CA SER A 249 26.21 -6.37 -2.15
C SER A 249 25.45 -7.06 -3.29
N ASN A 250 24.18 -7.41 -3.09
CA ASN A 250 23.34 -8.02 -4.13
C ASN A 250 23.00 -7.03 -5.25
N LEU A 251 23.06 -5.74 -4.99
CA LEU A 251 22.75 -4.71 -5.98
C LEU A 251 23.86 -4.59 -7.03
N SER A 252 25.11 -4.72 -6.61
CA SER A 252 26.27 -4.58 -7.49
C SER A 252 27.50 -5.23 -6.87
N SER A 253 28.16 -6.08 -7.65
CA SER A 253 29.44 -6.71 -7.30
C SER A 253 30.59 -5.70 -7.18
N TYR A 254 30.42 -4.46 -7.65
CA TYR A 254 31.41 -3.39 -7.50
C TYR A 254 31.39 -2.74 -6.12
N LEU A 255 30.29 -2.81 -5.36
CA LEU A 255 30.18 -2.16 -4.05
C LEU A 255 31.26 -2.59 -3.05
N PRO A 256 31.58 -3.90 -2.89
CA PRO A 256 32.66 -4.35 -2.01
C PRO A 256 34.06 -3.86 -2.40
N LEU A 257 34.26 -3.51 -3.67
CA LEU A 257 35.54 -3.07 -4.22
C LEU A 257 35.69 -1.55 -4.27
N THR A 258 34.61 -0.83 -3.98
CA THR A 258 34.55 0.62 -4.14
C THR A 258 35.21 1.34 -2.97
N GLY A 259 36.05 2.33 -3.27
CA GLY A 259 36.79 3.12 -2.29
C GLY A 259 36.42 4.60 -2.26
N SER A 260 36.99 5.31 -1.29
CA SER A 260 36.96 6.78 -1.27
C SER A 260 37.73 7.34 -2.47
N GLY A 261 37.16 8.34 -3.14
CA GLY A 261 37.71 8.95 -4.35
C GLY A 261 37.21 8.32 -5.65
N ASP A 262 36.55 7.17 -5.61
CA ASP A 262 35.98 6.55 -6.81
C ASP A 262 34.81 7.38 -7.34
N LYS A 263 34.77 7.54 -8.66
CA LYS A 263 33.63 8.15 -9.35
C LYS A 263 32.57 7.10 -9.56
N VAL A 264 31.36 7.37 -9.08
CA VAL A 264 30.22 6.45 -9.17
C VAL A 264 29.01 7.11 -9.80
N ARG A 265 28.15 6.29 -10.38
CA ARG A 265 26.82 6.66 -10.88
C ARG A 265 25.78 5.84 -10.13
N VAL A 266 24.83 6.53 -9.51
CA VAL A 266 23.75 5.92 -8.75
C VAL A 266 22.39 6.30 -9.34
N GLN A 267 21.44 5.38 -9.26
CA GLN A 267 20.02 5.67 -9.46
C GLN A 267 19.29 5.43 -8.15
N PHE A 268 18.42 6.37 -7.78
CA PHE A 268 17.62 6.31 -6.56
C PHE A 268 16.32 7.10 -6.74
N ILE A 269 15.39 6.88 -5.82
CA ILE A 269 14.12 7.59 -5.76
C ILE A 269 14.31 8.81 -4.86
N GLU A 270 13.91 9.99 -5.33
CA GLU A 270 14.00 11.21 -4.52
C GLU A 270 13.16 11.08 -3.24
N THR A 271 13.77 11.43 -2.12
CA THR A 271 13.12 11.41 -0.81
C THR A 271 13.65 12.57 0.04
N GLU A 272 12.81 13.05 0.95
CA GLU A 272 13.22 14.03 1.98
C GLU A 272 14.11 13.39 3.07
N ALA A 273 14.17 12.06 3.12
CA ALA A 273 15.02 11.35 4.06
C ALA A 273 16.51 11.58 3.76
N LYS A 274 17.32 11.76 4.81
CA LYS A 274 18.78 11.87 4.69
C LYS A 274 19.46 10.55 4.33
N GLU A 275 18.79 9.42 4.59
CA GLU A 275 19.25 8.08 4.23
C GLU A 275 18.45 7.61 3.00
N ILE A 276 19.15 7.34 1.90
CA ILE A 276 18.58 7.02 0.59
C ILE A 276 19.02 5.62 0.17
N ASN A 277 18.06 4.72 -0.04
CA ASN A 277 18.34 3.43 -0.67
C ASN A 277 18.56 3.64 -2.16
N ILE A 278 19.64 3.07 -2.70
CA ILE A 278 19.91 3.14 -4.14
C ILE A 278 19.38 1.90 -4.85
N ASN A 279 18.90 2.09 -6.07
CA ASN A 279 18.30 1.08 -6.92
C ASN A 279 19.21 0.63 -8.06
N LYS A 280 20.25 1.40 -8.37
CA LYS A 280 21.31 0.99 -9.29
C LYS A 280 22.63 1.62 -8.87
N PHE A 281 23.70 0.86 -9.00
CA PHE A 281 25.05 1.32 -8.68
C PHE A 281 26.03 0.91 -9.78
N ASN A 282 26.78 1.87 -10.28
CA ASN A 282 27.90 1.62 -11.17
C ASN A 282 29.13 2.41 -10.68
N ASN A 283 30.26 1.72 -10.53
CA ASN A 283 31.54 2.37 -10.24
C ASN A 283 32.27 2.65 -11.55
N LEU A 284 32.30 3.93 -11.95
CA LEU A 284 32.91 4.38 -13.21
C LEU A 284 34.44 4.34 -13.18
N SER A 285 35.05 4.31 -12.00
CA SER A 285 36.51 4.12 -11.85
C SER A 285 36.94 2.67 -12.10
N LEU A 286 36.05 1.70 -11.81
CA LEU A 286 36.34 0.26 -11.92
C LEU A 286 35.77 -0.40 -13.18
N SER A 287 34.95 0.32 -13.97
CA SER A 287 34.31 -0.22 -15.18
C SER A 287 35.09 0.07 -16.48
N ASN A 288 36.39 0.36 -16.36
CA ASN A 288 37.36 0.43 -17.47
C ASN A 288 38.23 -0.83 -17.54
#